data_AF-A0A9D4WWX1-F1
#
_entry.id   AF-A0A9D4WWX1-F1
#
_cell.length_a   1.000
_cell.length_b   1.000
_cell.length_c   1.000
_cell.angle_alpha   90.00
_cell.angle_beta   90.00
_cell.angle_gamma   90.00
#
_symmetry.space_group_name_H-M   'P 1'
#
loop_
_entity.id
_entity.type
_entity.pdbx_description
1 polymer ?
#
loop_
_entity_poly.entity_id
_entity_poly.type
_entity_poly.pdbx_seq_one_letter_code
_entity_poly.pdbx_strand_id
1 'polypeptide(L)'
;MVKKSGDNSSNGLTWKWKTEPKKDTMNGKGNIKVHQLLEKKELTLDAIDYLCATVGIANYGASFDEIKMGILGGHVQLVEKNNVTMDFSNNLGSYMVGLNGEKKRLYDLQPHVSVSWNTNSPHIPIRKLITWYKAEFKAPFGTNSIVVGFQGLGKGHAWVNGHNIDRYWASWVTTTNGYNDI
;
A
#
# COMPACT_ATOMS: atom_id res chain seq x y z
N MET A 1 16.42 -6.28 1.43
CA MET A 1 17.54 -6.41 0.47
C MET A 1 18.45 -7.49 1.02
N VAL A 2 18.70 -8.59 0.28
CA VAL A 2 19.65 -9.61 0.75
C VAL A 2 21.06 -9.12 0.44
N LYS A 3 21.86 -8.94 1.49
CA LYS A 3 23.29 -8.59 1.38
C LYS A 3 24.03 -9.83 0.88
N LYS A 4 24.65 -9.78 -0.30
CA LYS A 4 25.70 -10.76 -0.64
C LYS A 4 26.93 -10.46 0.21
N SER A 5 27.46 -11.50 0.85
CA SER A 5 28.76 -11.46 1.52
C SER A 5 29.83 -11.33 0.44
N GLY A 6 30.51 -10.18 0.36
CA GLY A 6 31.58 -9.98 -0.61
C GLY A 6 32.05 -8.54 -0.80
N ASP A 7 31.21 -7.53 -0.59
CA ASP A 7 31.60 -6.12 -0.78
C ASP A 7 31.69 -5.36 0.55
N ASN A 8 32.92 -4.97 0.91
CA ASN A 8 33.29 -4.24 2.12
C ASN A 8 33.11 -2.71 2.01
N SER A 9 32.37 -2.20 1.01
CA SER A 9 32.00 -0.79 0.94
C SER A 9 30.52 -0.61 1.33
N SER A 10 30.20 -0.76 2.60
CA SER A 10 28.86 -0.46 3.12
C SER A 10 28.66 1.05 3.26
N ASN A 11 28.61 1.77 2.14
CA ASN A 11 27.93 3.05 2.15
C ASN A 11 26.43 2.70 2.26
N GLY A 12 25.88 2.86 3.46
CA GLY A 12 24.48 2.55 3.75
C GLY A 12 23.55 3.24 2.75
N LEU A 13 22.47 2.56 2.38
CA LEU A 13 21.46 3.14 1.49
C LEU A 13 20.97 4.47 2.07
N THR A 14 21.03 5.52 1.26
CA THR A 14 20.39 6.80 1.61
C THR A 14 18.91 6.71 1.29
N TRP A 15 18.09 6.64 2.34
CA TRP A 15 16.64 6.55 2.21
C TRP A 15 16.00 7.92 2.18
N LYS A 16 14.99 8.06 1.32
CA LYS A 16 14.07 9.17 1.22
C LYS A 16 12.66 8.63 1.43
N TRP A 17 11.80 9.37 2.11
CA TRP A 17 10.43 8.91 2.33
C TRP A 17 9.40 10.03 2.30
N LYS A 18 8.15 9.67 2.03
CA LYS A 18 7.03 10.60 2.01
C LYS A 18 5.73 9.88 2.35
N THR A 19 4.98 10.42 3.30
CA THR A 19 3.63 9.92 3.61
C THR A 19 2.67 10.28 2.48
N GLU A 20 1.79 9.34 2.13
CA GLU A 20 0.73 9.59 1.17
C GLU A 20 -0.26 10.64 1.72
N PRO A 21 -0.57 11.72 0.98
CA PRO A 21 -1.57 12.69 1.40
C PRO A 21 -2.97 12.08 1.30
N LYS A 22 -3.72 12.12 2.41
CA LYS A 22 -5.07 11.55 2.52
C LYS A 22 -6.17 12.43 1.87
N LYS A 23 -5.97 13.76 1.79
CA LYS A 23 -7.05 14.72 1.45
C LYS A 23 -6.94 15.43 0.10
N ASP A 24 -5.81 15.31 -0.61
CA ASP A 24 -5.69 15.99 -1.90
C ASP A 24 -6.46 15.18 -2.96
N THR A 25 -7.49 15.79 -3.54
CA THR A 25 -8.18 15.38 -4.78
C THR A 25 -9.31 14.33 -4.67
N MET A 26 -10.21 14.47 -3.70
CA MET A 26 -11.51 13.77 -3.74
C MET A 26 -12.48 14.48 -4.70
N ASN A 27 -12.41 14.17 -6.01
CA ASN A 27 -13.18 14.87 -7.04
C ASN A 27 -14.44 14.12 -7.49
N GLY A 28 -14.62 12.85 -7.11
CA GLY A 28 -15.80 12.06 -7.47
C GLY A 28 -16.92 12.23 -6.45
N LYS A 29 -18.17 12.44 -6.89
CA LYS A 29 -19.36 12.26 -6.04
C LYS A 29 -19.88 10.84 -6.24
N GLY A 30 -20.02 10.06 -5.18
CA GLY A 30 -20.47 8.66 -5.25
C GLY A 30 -21.36 8.28 -4.09
N ASN A 31 -22.25 7.30 -4.31
CA ASN A 31 -23.08 6.74 -3.25
C ASN A 31 -22.38 5.49 -2.71
N ILE A 32 -21.83 5.53 -1.50
CA ILE A 32 -21.03 4.44 -0.93
C ILE A 32 -21.86 3.73 0.15
N LYS A 33 -21.98 2.41 0.03
CA LYS A 33 -22.72 1.54 0.95
C LYS A 33 -21.86 0.29 1.21
N VAL A 34 -21.55 -0.05 2.46
CA VAL A 34 -20.48 -1.01 2.83
C VAL A 34 -21.00 -2.33 3.40
N HIS A 35 -20.35 -3.44 3.03
CA HIS A 35 -20.37 -4.72 3.72
C HIS A 35 -18.93 -5.28 3.87
N GLN A 36 -18.56 -5.57 5.13
CA GLN A 36 -17.31 -6.16 5.65
C GLN A 36 -15.97 -5.44 5.36
N LEU A 37 -15.11 -5.43 6.40
CA LEU A 37 -13.90 -4.61 6.50
C LEU A 37 -12.65 -5.48 6.60
N LEU A 38 -11.64 -5.17 5.79
CA LEU A 38 -10.25 -5.55 6.03
C LEU A 38 -9.50 -4.29 6.48
N GLU A 39 -9.34 -4.21 7.81
CA GLU A 39 -8.51 -3.27 8.57
C GLU A 39 -8.99 -1.80 8.67
N LYS A 40 -9.11 -1.31 9.92
CA LYS A 40 -9.51 0.07 10.28
C LYS A 40 -8.49 0.65 11.25
N LYS A 41 -7.86 1.80 10.93
CA LYS A 41 -7.20 2.62 11.96
C LYS A 41 -7.06 4.10 11.60
N GLU A 42 -7.31 4.91 12.63
CA GLU A 42 -7.38 6.39 12.73
C GLU A 42 -8.76 7.00 12.40
N LEU A 43 -9.50 7.31 13.47
CA LEU A 43 -10.67 8.19 13.46
C LEU A 43 -10.20 9.60 13.80
N THR A 44 -10.21 10.52 12.84
CA THR A 44 -10.34 11.94 13.15
C THR A 44 -11.83 12.25 13.19
N LEU A 45 -12.31 12.91 14.25
CA LEU A 45 -13.73 12.99 14.63
C LEU A 45 -14.73 13.45 13.55
N ASP A 46 -14.26 13.99 12.41
CA ASP A 46 -15.13 14.60 11.41
C ASP A 46 -15.21 13.84 10.06
N ALA A 47 -14.39 12.79 9.85
CA ALA A 47 -14.37 12.06 8.58
C ALA A 47 -13.93 10.60 8.75
N ILE A 48 -14.58 9.69 8.00
CA ILE A 48 -14.21 8.28 7.90
C ILE A 48 -13.73 8.03 6.47
N ASP A 49 -12.44 7.74 6.33
CA ASP A 49 -11.83 7.36 5.06
C ASP A 49 -11.70 5.84 4.98
N TYR A 50 -12.08 5.26 3.83
CA TYR A 50 -11.89 3.85 3.52
C TYR A 50 -10.92 3.69 2.35
N LEU A 51 -9.89 2.87 2.54
CA LEU A 51 -9.04 2.41 1.45
C LEU A 51 -9.43 0.97 1.10
N CYS A 52 -9.80 0.75 -0.16
CA CYS A 52 -9.99 -0.60 -0.68
C CYS A 52 -8.84 -0.96 -1.62
N ALA A 53 -8.31 -2.18 -1.48
CA ALA A 53 -7.25 -2.70 -2.33
C ALA A 53 -7.62 -4.10 -2.83
N THR A 54 -7.50 -4.32 -4.14
CA THR A 54 -7.71 -5.62 -4.77
C THR A 54 -6.37 -6.33 -4.99
N VAL A 55 -6.30 -7.62 -4.65
CA VAL A 55 -5.10 -8.45 -4.83
C VAL A 55 -5.34 -9.45 -5.95
N GLY A 56 -5.49 -8.90 -7.16
CA GLY A 56 -5.94 -9.68 -8.30
C GLY A 56 -7.46 -9.72 -8.37
N ILE A 57 -7.95 -10.25 -9.48
CA ILE A 57 -9.36 -10.44 -9.78
C ILE A 57 -9.53 -11.94 -10.05
N ALA A 58 -10.71 -12.48 -9.78
CA ALA A 58 -11.01 -13.87 -10.13
C ALA A 58 -10.74 -14.11 -11.62
N ASN A 59 -10.11 -15.24 -11.92
CA ASN A 59 -9.64 -15.59 -13.26
C ASN A 59 -10.15 -16.96 -13.75
N TYR A 60 -10.97 -17.65 -12.94
CA TYR A 60 -11.58 -18.94 -13.29
C TYR A 60 -12.86 -19.17 -12.46
N GLY A 61 -13.77 -19.99 -12.96
CA GLY A 61 -15.04 -20.38 -12.31
C GLY A 61 -16.26 -20.06 -13.17
N ALA A 62 -17.45 -20.52 -12.78
CA ALA A 62 -18.69 -20.03 -13.41
C ALA A 62 -18.95 -18.58 -12.96
N SER A 63 -19.26 -17.69 -13.91
CA SER A 63 -19.54 -16.26 -13.67
C SER A 63 -18.43 -15.54 -12.88
N PHE A 64 -17.15 -15.90 -13.08
CA PHE A 64 -16.05 -15.26 -12.35
C PHE A 64 -15.89 -13.77 -12.66
N ASP A 65 -16.37 -13.34 -13.82
CA ASP A 65 -16.45 -11.96 -14.29
C ASP A 65 -17.54 -11.15 -13.58
N GLU A 66 -18.55 -11.81 -13.02
CA GLU A 66 -19.59 -11.18 -12.20
C GLU A 66 -19.15 -10.97 -10.74
N ILE A 67 -17.97 -11.49 -10.35
CA ILE A 67 -17.44 -11.34 -8.99
C ILE A 67 -17.08 -9.87 -8.77
N LYS A 68 -17.97 -9.21 -8.04
CA LYS A 68 -17.81 -7.83 -7.63
C LYS A 68 -16.67 -7.70 -6.61
N MET A 69 -15.93 -6.60 -6.67
CA MET A 69 -14.81 -6.31 -5.76
C MET A 69 -14.96 -4.96 -5.07
N GLY A 70 -14.51 -4.91 -3.83
CA GLY A 70 -14.47 -3.69 -3.02
C GLY A 70 -15.72 -3.47 -2.20
N ILE A 71 -16.15 -2.21 -2.09
CA ILE A 71 -17.27 -1.84 -1.23
C ILE A 71 -18.58 -2.03 -1.99
N LEU A 72 -19.22 -3.17 -1.77
CA LEU A 72 -20.38 -3.64 -2.53
C LEU A 72 -21.68 -3.46 -1.74
N GLY A 73 -22.25 -2.26 -1.82
CA GLY A 73 -23.64 -1.97 -1.42
C GLY A 73 -24.17 -2.63 -0.14
N GLY A 74 -24.16 -1.92 1.00
CA GLY A 74 -24.94 -2.24 2.20
C GLY A 74 -24.81 -1.21 3.34
N HIS A 75 -25.32 -1.50 4.54
CA HIS A 75 -25.36 -0.50 5.62
C HIS A 75 -23.99 -0.24 6.27
N VAL A 76 -23.54 1.02 6.29
CA VAL A 76 -22.40 1.47 7.12
C VAL A 76 -22.94 1.93 8.45
N GLN A 77 -22.71 1.20 9.53
CA GLN A 77 -23.14 1.62 10.87
C GLN A 77 -21.95 1.78 11.80
N LEU A 78 -21.86 2.92 12.49
CA LEU A 78 -21.09 3.02 13.73
C LEU A 78 -21.99 2.56 14.86
N VAL A 79 -21.61 1.49 15.54
CA VAL A 79 -22.28 1.01 16.74
C VAL A 79 -21.44 1.44 17.94
N GLU A 80 -21.99 2.30 18.78
CA GLU A 80 -21.38 2.67 20.05
C GLU A 80 -21.64 1.59 21.11
N LYS A 81 -20.81 1.56 22.16
CA LYS A 81 -20.88 0.61 23.27
C LYS A 81 -22.25 0.54 23.95
N ASN A 82 -23.08 1.59 23.84
CA ASN A 82 -24.43 1.67 24.39
C ASN A 82 -25.54 1.24 23.39
N ASN A 83 -25.20 0.52 22.31
CA ASN A 83 -26.12 0.17 21.21
C ASN A 83 -26.71 1.38 20.47
N VAL A 84 -26.11 2.56 20.60
CA VAL A 84 -26.44 3.70 19.74
C VAL A 84 -25.83 3.43 18.37
N THR A 85 -26.66 3.47 17.33
CA THR A 85 -26.23 3.23 15.96
C THR A 85 -26.33 4.51 15.14
N MET A 86 -25.26 4.83 14.41
CA MET A 86 -25.25 5.93 13.44
C MET A 86 -25.04 5.33 12.05
N ASP A 87 -26.02 5.54 11.17
CA ASP A 87 -26.02 5.01 9.80
C ASP A 87 -25.41 6.03 8.81
N PHE A 88 -24.36 5.63 8.12
CA PHE A 88 -23.65 6.41 7.09
C PHE A 88 -24.01 5.99 5.66
N SER A 89 -24.97 5.09 5.47
CA SER A 89 -25.31 4.49 4.17
C SER A 89 -25.87 5.46 3.15
N ASN A 90 -26.37 6.62 3.60
CA ASN A 90 -26.94 7.66 2.74
C ASN A 90 -26.02 8.88 2.64
N ASN A 91 -24.80 8.83 3.20
CA ASN A 91 -23.84 9.91 3.04
C ASN A 91 -23.26 9.88 1.63
N LEU A 92 -23.29 11.04 0.97
CA LEU A 92 -22.60 11.27 -0.29
C LEU A 92 -21.09 11.22 -0.02
N GLY A 93 -20.52 10.04 -0.15
CA GLY A 93 -19.09 9.84 -0.11
C GLY A 93 -18.44 10.44 -1.36
N SER A 94 -17.19 10.85 -1.22
CA SER A 94 -16.35 11.08 -2.38
C SER A 94 -15.39 9.91 -2.53
N TYR A 95 -15.05 9.58 -3.77
CA TYR A 95 -14.14 8.47 -4.05
C TYR A 95 -12.96 8.94 -4.89
N MET A 96 -11.83 8.27 -4.70
CA MET A 96 -10.62 8.46 -5.47
C MET A 96 -10.10 7.12 -5.95
N VAL A 97 -9.81 7.03 -7.25
CA VAL A 97 -9.12 5.86 -7.82
C VAL A 97 -7.61 6.05 -7.73
N GLY A 98 -6.92 5.02 -7.23
CA GLY A 98 -5.46 4.98 -7.10
C GLY A 98 -4.91 5.90 -6.01
N LEU A 99 -3.59 5.84 -5.80
CA LEU A 99 -2.88 6.72 -4.87
C LEU A 99 -2.44 8.01 -5.56
N ASN A 100 -2.42 9.14 -4.85
CA ASN A 100 -1.84 10.40 -5.30
C ASN A 100 -0.37 10.24 -5.71
N GLY A 101 0.41 9.42 -4.99
CA GLY A 101 1.78 9.13 -5.39
C GLY A 101 1.90 8.37 -6.72
N GLU A 102 0.92 7.52 -7.06
CA GLU A 102 0.87 6.84 -8.36
C GLU A 102 0.53 7.83 -9.48
N LYS A 103 -0.46 8.71 -9.26
CA LYS A 103 -0.83 9.79 -10.20
C LYS A 103 0.34 10.75 -10.47
N LYS A 104 1.09 11.08 -9.42
CA LYS A 104 2.30 11.93 -9.50
C LYS A 104 3.53 11.18 -10.02
N ARG A 105 3.41 9.88 -10.27
CA ARG A 105 4.47 9.00 -10.79
C ARG A 105 5.76 9.11 -9.96
N LEU A 106 5.62 9.02 -8.63
CA LEU A 106 6.75 9.15 -7.68
C LEU A 106 7.86 8.11 -7.88
N TYR A 107 7.55 7.02 -8.60
CA TYR A 107 8.47 5.95 -8.97
C TYR A 107 9.38 6.30 -10.16
N ASP A 108 9.12 7.38 -10.89
CA ASP A 108 9.98 7.82 -11.98
C ASP A 108 11.34 8.35 -11.47
N LEU A 109 12.38 8.18 -12.29
CA LEU A 109 13.72 8.72 -12.02
C LEU A 109 13.67 10.25 -11.92
N GLN A 110 12.95 10.87 -12.86
CA GLN A 110 12.65 12.30 -12.90
C GLN A 110 11.13 12.46 -12.77
N PRO A 111 10.62 12.76 -11.57
CA PRO A 111 9.18 12.90 -11.36
C PRO A 111 8.65 14.11 -12.14
N HIS A 112 7.46 13.97 -12.72
CA HIS A 112 6.79 15.03 -13.47
C HIS A 112 6.43 16.27 -12.64
N VAL A 113 6.50 16.16 -11.32
CA VAL A 113 6.22 17.22 -10.36
C VAL A 113 7.35 17.33 -9.36
N SER A 114 7.60 18.53 -8.84
CA SER A 114 8.53 18.69 -7.72
C SER A 114 7.98 17.97 -6.49
N VAL A 115 8.77 17.06 -5.92
CA VAL A 115 8.39 16.27 -4.75
C VAL A 115 9.32 16.62 -3.59
N SER A 116 8.75 17.21 -2.55
CA SER A 116 9.45 17.37 -1.28
C SER A 116 9.48 16.02 -0.55
N TRP A 117 10.63 15.34 -0.64
CA TRP A 117 10.96 14.11 0.07
C TRP A 117 11.60 14.44 1.42
N ASN A 118 11.32 13.63 2.44
CA ASN A 118 12.07 13.70 3.69
C ASN A 118 13.43 13.00 3.48
N THR A 119 14.50 13.78 3.47
CA THR A 119 15.87 13.30 3.23
C THR A 119 16.76 13.38 4.47
N ASN A 120 16.42 14.21 5.46
CA ASN A 120 17.29 14.58 6.58
C ASN A 120 16.81 14.01 7.92
N SER A 121 16.02 12.94 7.91
CA SER A 121 15.57 12.31 9.15
C SER A 121 16.55 11.19 9.54
N PRO A 122 17.11 11.20 10.76
CA PRO A 122 17.96 10.11 11.23
C PRO A 122 17.19 8.78 11.37
N HIS A 123 15.86 8.82 11.31
CA HIS A 123 14.99 7.66 11.44
C HIS A 123 14.03 7.57 10.26
N ILE A 124 14.02 6.40 9.61
CA ILE A 124 13.00 6.05 8.63
C ILE A 124 11.71 5.75 9.40
N PRO A 125 10.55 6.28 8.98
CA PRO A 125 9.29 6.01 9.65
C PRO A 125 8.98 4.51 9.59
N ILE A 126 8.75 3.94 10.77
CA ILE A 126 8.36 2.54 10.95
C ILE A 126 6.87 2.49 11.26
N ARG A 127 6.16 1.47 10.76
CA ARG A 127 4.72 1.24 10.99
C ARG A 127 3.83 2.42 10.59
N LYS A 128 4.25 3.20 9.58
CA LYS A 128 3.39 4.21 8.97
C LYS A 128 2.59 3.59 7.83
N LEU A 129 1.29 3.86 7.84
CA LEU A 129 0.38 3.46 6.78
C LEU A 129 0.69 4.25 5.51
N ILE A 130 0.54 3.60 4.35
CA ILE A 130 0.62 4.19 3.00
C ILE A 130 1.75 5.23 2.88
N THR A 131 2.99 4.75 2.89
CA THR A 131 4.19 5.59 2.84
C THR A 131 5.05 5.19 1.66
N TRP A 132 5.50 6.18 0.91
CA TRP A 132 6.45 6.02 -0.19
C TRP A 132 7.87 6.03 0.36
N TYR A 133 8.65 5.04 -0.06
CA TYR A 133 10.08 4.93 0.25
C TYR A 133 10.87 4.92 -1.05
N LYS A 134 11.98 5.64 -1.08
CA LYS A 134 12.91 5.69 -2.21
C LYS A 134 14.33 5.54 -1.67
N ALA A 135 15.13 4.71 -2.34
CA ALA A 135 16.55 4.57 -2.08
C ALA A 135 17.29 4.50 -3.40
N GLU A 136 18.53 4.95 -3.39
CA GLU A 136 19.44 4.89 -4.53
C GLU A 136 20.58 3.94 -4.15
N PHE A 137 20.96 3.06 -5.06
CA PHE A 137 22.03 2.09 -4.85
C PHE A 137 22.81 1.90 -6.15
N LYS A 138 24.09 1.58 -6.02
CA LYS A 138 24.92 1.20 -7.18
C LYS A 138 24.54 -0.20 -7.62
N ALA A 139 24.41 -0.41 -8.93
CA ALA A 139 24.21 -1.74 -9.48
C ALA A 139 25.35 -2.66 -9.00
N PRO A 140 25.03 -3.85 -8.47
CA PRO A 140 26.05 -4.80 -8.04
C PRO A 140 26.79 -5.34 -9.27
N PHE A 141 28.07 -5.67 -9.10
CA PHE A 141 28.90 -6.20 -10.17
C PHE A 141 28.51 -7.64 -10.56
N GLY A 142 28.64 -7.95 -11.85
CA GLY A 142 28.42 -9.30 -12.42
C GLY A 142 27.09 -9.47 -13.15
N THR A 143 26.82 -10.71 -13.58
CA THR A 143 25.64 -11.09 -14.39
C THR A 143 24.60 -11.91 -13.62
N ASN A 144 24.82 -12.10 -12.33
CA ASN A 144 23.92 -12.86 -11.48
C ASN A 144 22.57 -12.14 -11.32
N SER A 145 21.49 -12.91 -11.22
CA SER A 145 20.16 -12.38 -10.88
C SER A 145 20.18 -11.65 -9.53
N ILE A 146 19.43 -10.56 -9.47
CA ILE A 146 19.32 -9.69 -8.28
C ILE A 146 17.87 -9.77 -7.79
N VAL A 147 17.71 -9.86 -6.47
CA VAL A 147 16.39 -9.90 -5.83
C VAL A 147 16.27 -8.76 -4.83
N VAL A 148 15.12 -8.08 -4.87
CA VAL A 148 14.75 -7.07 -3.88
C VAL A 148 14.04 -7.76 -2.72
N GLY A 149 14.72 -7.84 -1.56
CA GLY A 149 14.10 -8.35 -0.35
C GLY A 149 13.27 -7.27 0.36
N PHE A 150 11.99 -7.55 0.63
CA PHE A 150 11.06 -6.65 1.34
C PHE A 150 10.89 -7.00 2.84
N GLN A 151 11.85 -7.72 3.42
CA GLN A 151 11.85 -8.05 4.85
C GLN A 151 11.72 -6.80 5.72
N GLY A 152 10.86 -6.85 6.73
CA GLY A 152 10.55 -5.72 7.61
C GLY A 152 9.51 -4.75 7.06
N LEU A 153 9.07 -4.90 5.80
CA LEU A 153 7.91 -4.20 5.25
C LEU A 153 6.64 -5.04 5.38
N GLY A 154 5.49 -4.39 5.23
CA GLY A 154 4.19 -5.06 5.22
C GLY A 154 3.79 -5.50 3.81
N LYS A 155 2.87 -4.73 3.22
CA LYS A 155 2.34 -4.92 1.87
C LYS A 155 2.62 -3.66 1.04
N GLY A 156 2.86 -3.83 -0.25
CA GLY A 156 3.04 -2.69 -1.14
C GLY A 156 3.34 -3.08 -2.58
N HIS A 157 3.66 -2.07 -3.38
CA HIS A 157 4.11 -2.18 -4.76
C HIS A 157 5.55 -1.66 -4.84
N ALA A 158 6.34 -2.21 -5.75
CA ALA A 158 7.73 -1.82 -5.89
C ALA A 158 8.09 -1.51 -7.34
N TRP A 159 9.06 -0.60 -7.49
CA TRP A 159 9.59 -0.18 -8.77
C TRP A 159 11.11 -0.11 -8.71
N VAL A 160 11.75 -0.37 -9.85
CA VAL A 160 13.18 -0.16 -10.07
C VAL A 160 13.33 0.67 -11.34
N ASN A 161 13.96 1.84 -11.22
CA ASN A 161 14.17 2.76 -12.35
C ASN A 161 12.89 3.09 -13.14
N GLY A 162 11.77 3.30 -12.45
CA GLY A 162 10.46 3.57 -13.07
C GLY A 162 9.70 2.34 -13.56
N HIS A 163 10.33 1.16 -13.60
CA HIS A 163 9.68 -0.08 -14.01
C HIS A 163 9.06 -0.80 -12.81
N ASN A 164 7.79 -1.17 -12.94
CA ASN A 164 7.08 -1.96 -11.93
C ASN A 164 7.72 -3.35 -11.81
N ILE A 165 8.07 -3.76 -10.60
CA ILE A 165 8.64 -5.08 -10.28
C ILE A 165 7.68 -5.93 -9.44
N ASP A 166 6.39 -5.67 -9.58
CA ASP A 166 5.25 -6.32 -8.92
C ASP A 166 4.99 -5.85 -7.48
N ARG A 167 3.99 -6.52 -6.89
CA ARG A 167 3.45 -6.34 -5.55
C ARG A 167 4.17 -7.29 -4.62
N TYR A 168 4.38 -6.84 -3.39
CA TYR A 168 4.91 -7.67 -2.32
C TYR A 168 3.96 -7.69 -1.14
N TRP A 169 3.98 -8.79 -0.40
CA TRP A 169 3.28 -8.93 0.87
C TRP A 169 4.14 -9.73 1.85
N ALA A 170 5.17 -9.07 2.39
CA ALA A 170 6.18 -9.71 3.22
C ALA A 170 5.70 -10.02 4.65
N SER A 171 4.63 -9.36 5.11
CA SER A 171 4.01 -9.65 6.41
C SER A 171 3.02 -10.82 6.39
N TRP A 172 2.74 -11.40 5.23
CA TRP A 172 1.91 -12.61 5.17
C TRP A 172 2.77 -13.80 5.61
N VAL A 173 2.73 -14.10 6.90
CA VAL A 173 3.38 -15.29 7.45
C VAL A 173 2.46 -16.47 7.14
N THR A 174 2.93 -17.43 6.36
CA THR A 174 2.28 -18.74 6.26
C THR A 174 2.41 -19.42 7.62
N THR A 175 1.32 -19.98 8.17
CA THR A 175 1.41 -20.86 9.33
C THR A 175 2.42 -21.97 9.02
N THR A 176 3.53 -21.98 9.74
CA THR A 176 4.57 -23.01 9.63
C THR A 176 4.06 -24.32 10.22
N ASN A 177 3.10 -24.95 9.54
CA ASN A 177 2.79 -26.38 9.69
C ASN A 177 2.94 -27.11 8.34
N GLY A 178 3.85 -26.63 7.49
CA GLY A 178 4.31 -27.37 6.32
C GLY A 178 5.31 -28.44 6.75
N TYR A 179 4.77 -29.60 7.13
CA TYR A 179 5.38 -30.93 7.14
C TYR A 179 6.91 -31.00 6.86
N ASN A 180 7.67 -31.35 7.90
CA ASN A 180 8.84 -32.21 7.72
C ASN A 180 8.29 -33.58 7.30
N ASP A 181 8.62 -34.04 6.10
CA ASP A 181 8.70 -35.44 5.64
C ASP A 181 8.71 -35.40 4.10
N ILE A 182 9.90 -35.44 3.47
CA ILE A 182 10.53 -36.60 2.81
C ILE A 182 12.01 -36.28 2.56
#